data_AF-R6DMG1-F1
#
_entry.id   AF-R6DMG1-F1
#
_cell.length_a   1.000
_cell.length_b   1.000
_cell.length_c   1.000
_cell.angle_alpha   90.00
_cell.angle_beta   90.00
_cell.angle_gamma   90.00
#
_symmetry.space_group_name_H-M   'P 1'
#
loop_
_entity.id
_entity.type
_entity.pdbx_description
1 polymer ?
#
loop_
_entity_poly.entity_id
_entity_poly.type
_entity_poly.pdbx_seq_one_letter_code
_entity_poly.pdbx_strand_id
1 'polypeptide(L)'
;MPAKNEQKIPYKIYLTEEEMPKAWYNMRSDMKVKPAPLLNPGTGAPMTAEELSGVFCEELVQQDLDEDTAYIEIPQEIQDFYKMYRPAPLVRAYCLEEKLGTPAKIYYKFEGNNTSGSHKLNSAIAQAYYAKKQGLKGVTTETGAGQWGTALSMACSYFDLDCNVFMVKVSYEQKPFRREVMRTYGAKVTPSPSMTTEVGKKILAEFPDTTGSLGCAISEAVEVAVTHEGYPVPALPRRIYGSQSSRTDRSL
;
A
#
# COMPACT_ATOMS: atom_id res chain seq x y z
N MET A 1 -46.34 7.33 -24.57
CA MET A 1 -46.03 6.33 -23.53
C MET A 1 -45.44 7.07 -22.34
N PRO A 2 -46.02 7.03 -21.14
CA PRO A 2 -45.44 7.72 -19.99
C PRO A 2 -44.11 7.04 -19.65
N ALA A 3 -43.05 7.85 -19.51
CA ALA A 3 -41.72 7.39 -19.17
C ALA A 3 -41.80 6.54 -17.89
N LYS A 4 -41.20 5.33 -17.95
CA LYS A 4 -41.02 4.49 -16.76
C LYS A 4 -40.41 5.38 -15.67
N ASN A 5 -41.00 5.31 -14.49
CA ASN A 5 -40.59 5.99 -13.28
C ASN A 5 -39.17 5.49 -12.92
N GLU A 6 -38.13 6.01 -13.58
CA GLU A 6 -36.74 5.71 -13.25
C GLU A 6 -36.45 6.40 -11.92
N GLN A 7 -36.53 5.65 -10.83
CA GLN A 7 -36.01 6.10 -9.54
C GLN A 7 -34.59 6.62 -9.76
N LYS A 8 -34.41 7.93 -9.57
CA LYS A 8 -33.12 8.58 -9.71
C LYS A 8 -32.19 7.99 -8.65
N ILE A 9 -31.20 7.21 -9.10
CA ILE A 9 -30.18 6.64 -8.22
C ILE A 9 -29.51 7.79 -7.44
N PRO A 10 -29.29 7.65 -6.13
CA PRO A 10 -28.58 8.66 -5.35
C PRO A 10 -27.20 8.98 -5.95
N TYR A 11 -26.74 10.22 -5.80
CA TYR A 11 -25.39 10.60 -6.22
C TYR A 11 -24.32 9.79 -5.49
N LYS A 12 -24.55 9.46 -4.22
CA LYS A 12 -23.65 8.65 -3.40
C LYS A 12 -24.43 7.48 -2.82
N ILE A 13 -23.85 6.30 -2.94
CA ILE A 13 -24.33 5.06 -2.34
C ILE A 13 -23.35 4.71 -1.22
N TYR A 14 -23.88 4.59 0.00
CA TYR A 14 -23.14 4.19 1.18
C TYR A 14 -23.55 2.78 1.58
N LEU A 15 -22.57 2.01 2.04
CA LEU A 15 -22.81 0.75 2.73
C LEU A 15 -22.69 1.02 4.23
N THR A 16 -23.43 0.26 5.02
CA THR A 16 -23.28 0.24 6.48
C THR A 16 -22.04 -0.55 6.89
N GLU A 17 -21.63 -0.44 8.16
CA GLU A 17 -20.53 -1.23 8.70
C GLU A 17 -20.82 -2.74 8.68
N GLU A 18 -22.10 -3.13 8.83
CA GLU A 18 -22.54 -4.54 8.79
C GLU A 18 -22.36 -5.17 7.40
N GLU A 19 -22.38 -4.34 6.35
CA GLU A 19 -22.19 -4.74 4.96
C GLU A 19 -20.71 -4.79 4.56
N MET A 20 -19.78 -4.49 5.49
CA MET A 20 -18.35 -4.63 5.20
C MET A 20 -17.97 -6.09 4.97
N PRO A 21 -17.17 -6.40 3.93
CA PRO A 21 -16.60 -7.72 3.76
C PRO A 21 -15.76 -8.11 4.98
N LYS A 22 -15.89 -9.38 5.40
CA LYS A 22 -15.15 -9.96 6.53
C LYS A 22 -13.91 -10.75 6.10
N ALA A 23 -13.71 -10.91 4.79
CA ALA A 23 -12.57 -11.60 4.20
C ALA A 23 -12.04 -10.77 3.03
N TRP A 24 -10.72 -10.77 2.86
CA TRP A 24 -10.12 -10.40 1.59
C TRP A 24 -10.23 -11.56 0.61
N TYR A 25 -10.22 -11.23 -0.68
CA TYR A 25 -10.29 -12.22 -1.76
C TYR A 25 -8.95 -12.33 -2.49
N ASN A 26 -8.48 -13.56 -2.66
CA ASN A 26 -7.28 -13.90 -3.41
C ASN A 26 -7.64 -14.27 -4.84
N MET A 27 -7.31 -13.38 -5.79
CA MET A 27 -7.54 -13.67 -7.20
C MET A 27 -6.75 -14.90 -7.69
N ARG A 28 -5.59 -15.21 -7.09
CA ARG A 28 -4.73 -16.32 -7.56
C ARG A 28 -5.39 -17.67 -7.43
N SER A 29 -6.33 -17.86 -6.49
CA SER A 29 -7.08 -19.11 -6.34
C SER A 29 -7.83 -19.47 -7.62
N ASP A 30 -8.27 -18.46 -8.37
CA ASP A 30 -9.13 -18.63 -9.55
C ASP A 30 -8.36 -18.42 -10.86
N MET A 31 -7.07 -18.08 -10.80
CA MET A 31 -6.23 -17.89 -11.98
C MET A 31 -5.89 -19.24 -12.63
N LYS A 32 -6.29 -19.41 -13.90
CA LYS A 32 -5.92 -20.59 -14.71
C LYS A 32 -4.42 -20.72 -14.94
N VAL A 33 -3.73 -19.59 -15.08
CA VAL A 33 -2.28 -19.50 -15.23
C VAL A 33 -1.78 -18.67 -14.06
N LYS A 34 -0.99 -19.30 -13.19
CA LYS A 34 -0.45 -18.64 -12.00
C LYS A 34 0.60 -17.60 -12.41
N PRO A 35 0.74 -16.48 -11.67
CA PRO A 35 1.79 -15.52 -11.92
C PRO A 35 3.18 -16.16 -11.83
N ALA A 36 4.16 -15.61 -12.56
CA ALA A 36 5.53 -16.05 -12.40
C ALA A 36 6.00 -15.85 -10.93
N PRO A 37 6.76 -16.82 -10.38
CA PRO A 37 7.28 -16.70 -9.02
C PRO A 37 8.25 -15.53 -8.93
N LEU A 38 8.46 -15.03 -7.71
CA LEU A 38 9.57 -14.12 -7.44
C LEU A 38 10.86 -14.92 -7.64
N LEU A 39 11.80 -14.36 -8.40
CA LEU A 39 13.09 -15.01 -8.63
C LEU A 39 14.16 -14.34 -7.76
N ASN A 40 15.01 -15.16 -7.14
CA ASN A 40 16.21 -14.68 -6.48
C ASN A 40 17.15 -14.08 -7.56
N PRO A 41 17.60 -12.82 -7.41
CA PRO A 41 18.40 -12.15 -8.43
C PRO A 41 19.81 -12.75 -8.61
N GLY A 42 20.33 -13.45 -7.60
CA GLY A 42 21.63 -14.13 -7.65
C GLY A 42 21.56 -15.53 -8.27
N THR A 43 20.53 -16.30 -7.93
CA THR A 43 20.43 -17.71 -8.40
C THR A 43 19.52 -17.88 -9.62
N GLY A 44 18.60 -16.94 -9.87
CA GLY A 44 17.56 -17.05 -10.89
C GLY A 44 16.46 -18.06 -10.56
N ALA A 45 16.53 -18.72 -9.39
CA ALA A 45 15.53 -19.69 -8.95
C ALA A 45 14.37 -18.99 -8.22
N PRO A 46 13.18 -19.62 -8.13
CA PRO A 46 12.09 -19.14 -7.30
C PRO A 46 12.53 -18.89 -5.85
N MET A 47 12.17 -17.73 -5.30
CA MET A 47 12.46 -17.38 -3.91
C MET A 47 11.68 -18.29 -2.95
N THR A 48 12.38 -18.73 -1.92
CA THR A 48 11.84 -19.48 -0.79
C THR A 48 11.27 -18.55 0.28
N ALA A 49 10.43 -19.08 1.17
CA ALA A 49 9.91 -18.32 2.30
C ALA A 49 11.05 -17.81 3.21
N GLU A 50 12.09 -18.62 3.43
CA GLU A 50 13.25 -18.25 4.25
C GLU A 50 14.00 -17.02 3.70
N GLU A 51 14.23 -16.98 2.38
CA GLU A 51 14.86 -15.83 1.72
C GLU A 51 14.01 -14.56 1.81
N LEU A 52 12.68 -14.69 1.80
CA LEU A 52 11.75 -13.57 1.91
C LEU A 52 11.60 -13.06 3.34
N SER A 53 11.63 -13.96 4.33
CA SER A 53 11.49 -13.61 5.76
C SER A 53 12.65 -12.78 6.31
N GLY A 54 13.79 -12.73 5.60
CA GLY A 54 14.88 -11.79 5.92
C GLY A 54 14.53 -10.33 5.64
N VAL A 55 13.47 -10.06 4.87
CA VAL A 55 13.05 -8.70 4.47
C VAL A 55 11.62 -8.39 4.90
N PHE A 56 10.72 -9.38 4.85
CA PHE A 56 9.30 -9.22 5.09
C PHE A 56 8.85 -9.93 6.38
N CYS A 57 7.72 -9.48 6.93
CA CYS A 57 7.02 -10.18 8.01
C CYS A 57 6.57 -11.58 7.56
N GLU A 58 6.72 -12.60 8.42
CA GLU A 58 6.48 -14.01 8.10
C GLU A 58 5.07 -14.27 7.55
N GLU A 59 4.05 -13.70 8.18
CA GLU A 59 2.66 -13.87 7.76
C GLU A 59 2.40 -13.23 6.39
N LEU A 60 3.07 -12.12 6.08
CA LEU A 60 2.99 -11.51 4.75
C LEU A 60 3.68 -12.38 3.68
N VAL A 61 4.77 -13.06 4.05
CA VAL A 61 5.43 -14.03 3.17
C VAL A 61 4.51 -15.21 2.87
N GLN A 62 3.84 -15.77 3.89
CA GLN A 62 2.87 -16.86 3.69
C GLN A 62 1.74 -16.41 2.77
N GLN A 63 1.19 -15.21 2.99
CA GLN A 63 0.15 -14.64 2.14
C GLN A 63 0.60 -14.38 0.70
N ASP A 64 1.86 -14.00 0.49
CA ASP A 64 2.43 -13.79 -0.86
C ASP A 64 2.58 -15.09 -1.63
N LEU A 65 2.92 -16.17 -0.93
CA LEU A 65 3.15 -17.52 -1.48
C LEU A 65 1.87 -18.35 -1.57
N ASP A 66 0.78 -17.93 -0.92
CA ASP A 66 -0.53 -18.58 -1.01
C ASP A 66 -1.21 -18.29 -2.36
N GLU A 67 -1.33 -19.33 -3.18
CA GLU A 67 -1.96 -19.26 -4.49
C GLU A 67 -3.36 -19.89 -4.52
N ASP A 68 -3.83 -20.50 -3.43
CA ASP A 68 -4.96 -21.44 -3.46
C ASP A 68 -6.11 -21.02 -2.53
N THR A 69 -5.83 -20.32 -1.44
CA THR A 69 -6.88 -19.86 -0.51
C THR A 69 -7.65 -18.69 -1.11
N ALA A 70 -8.91 -18.90 -1.50
CA ALA A 70 -9.74 -17.88 -2.13
C ALA A 70 -10.12 -16.72 -1.19
N TYR A 71 -10.39 -17.02 0.09
CA TYR A 71 -10.83 -16.03 1.07
C TYR A 71 -9.99 -16.10 2.33
N ILE A 72 -9.43 -14.96 2.71
CA ILE A 72 -8.61 -14.82 3.92
C ILE A 72 -9.36 -13.90 4.85
N GLU A 73 -9.72 -14.44 6.02
CA GLU A 73 -10.46 -13.69 7.03
C GLU A 73 -9.68 -12.43 7.45
N ILE A 74 -10.40 -11.32 7.60
CA ILE A 74 -9.83 -10.06 8.04
C ILE A 74 -9.85 -10.07 9.58
N PRO A 75 -8.69 -10.00 10.26
CA PRO A 75 -8.62 -9.87 11.71
C PRO A 75 -9.51 -8.75 12.25
N GLN A 76 -10.13 -8.96 13.42
CA GLN A 76 -11.09 -8.03 13.99
C GLN A 76 -10.47 -6.64 14.23
N GLU A 77 -9.21 -6.59 14.65
CA GLU A 77 -8.46 -5.35 14.88
C GLU A 77 -8.29 -4.53 13.59
N ILE A 78 -8.16 -5.20 12.44
CA ILE A 78 -8.11 -4.54 11.13
C ILE A 78 -9.49 -4.07 10.71
N GLN A 79 -10.54 -4.87 10.96
CA GLN A 79 -11.93 -4.47 10.69
C GLN A 79 -12.31 -3.22 11.51
N ASP A 80 -11.90 -3.16 12.78
CA ASP A 80 -12.14 -2.01 13.65
C ASP A 80 -11.41 -0.76 13.15
N PHE A 81 -10.19 -0.91 12.64
CA PHE A 81 -9.48 0.18 11.99
C PHE A 81 -10.16 0.64 10.70
N TYR A 82 -10.67 -0.29 9.89
CA TYR A 82 -11.42 0.04 8.67
C TYR A 82 -12.65 0.90 8.96
N LYS A 83 -13.39 0.68 10.07
CA LYS A 83 -14.57 1.49 10.42
C LYS A 83 -14.30 3.01 10.48
N MET A 84 -13.05 3.42 10.71
CA MET A 84 -12.69 4.85 10.73
C MET A 84 -12.82 5.54 9.37
N TYR A 85 -12.78 4.80 8.25
CA TYR A 85 -12.77 5.39 6.90
C TYR A 85 -13.46 4.55 5.81
N ARG A 86 -13.89 3.33 6.14
CA ARG A 86 -14.63 2.38 5.30
C ARG A 86 -16.05 2.22 5.87
N PRO A 87 -17.04 1.86 5.04
CA PRO A 87 -16.97 1.68 3.60
C PRO A 87 -16.79 3.00 2.82
N ALA A 88 -15.94 3.01 1.80
CA ALA A 88 -15.85 4.14 0.88
C ALA A 88 -17.15 4.28 0.04
N PRO A 89 -17.65 5.50 -0.24
CA PRO A 89 -18.87 5.65 -1.03
C PRO A 89 -18.65 5.26 -2.50
N LEU A 90 -19.68 4.71 -3.12
CA LEU A 90 -19.77 4.58 -4.57
C LEU A 90 -20.54 5.78 -5.12
N VAL A 91 -19.90 6.57 -5.98
CA VAL A 91 -20.46 7.84 -6.44
C VAL A 91 -20.80 7.74 -7.92
N ARG A 92 -22.02 8.16 -8.29
CA ARG A 92 -22.44 8.27 -9.69
C ARG A 92 -22.11 9.66 -10.24
N ALA A 93 -21.41 9.69 -11.37
CA ALA A 93 -20.87 10.91 -11.97
C ALA A 93 -21.84 11.54 -12.99
N TYR A 94 -23.04 11.93 -12.57
CA TYR A 94 -24.08 12.51 -13.45
C TYR A 94 -23.59 13.66 -14.33
N CYS A 95 -22.84 14.61 -13.76
CA CYS A 95 -22.32 15.74 -14.53
C CYS A 95 -21.30 15.31 -15.61
N LEU A 96 -20.55 14.23 -15.36
CA LEU A 96 -19.63 13.67 -16.34
C LEU A 96 -20.40 12.91 -17.44
N GLU A 97 -21.43 12.14 -17.06
CA GLU A 97 -22.34 11.48 -18.01
C GLU A 97 -22.94 12.51 -18.98
N GLU A 98 -23.47 13.62 -18.44
CA GLU A 98 -24.06 14.73 -19.22
C GLU A 98 -23.02 15.40 -20.11
N LYS A 99 -21.84 15.72 -19.58
CA LYS A 99 -20.77 16.39 -20.35
C LYS A 99 -20.26 15.54 -21.52
N LEU A 100 -20.29 14.22 -21.38
CA LEU A 100 -19.89 13.28 -22.41
C LEU A 100 -21.03 12.91 -23.36
N GLY A 101 -22.28 13.27 -23.04
CA GLY A 101 -23.46 12.85 -23.81
C GLY A 101 -23.62 11.33 -23.88
N THR A 102 -23.09 10.59 -22.89
CA THR A 102 -23.02 9.13 -22.94
C THR A 102 -24.27 8.50 -22.33
N PRO A 103 -24.80 7.40 -22.91
CA PRO A 103 -25.84 6.60 -22.26
C PRO A 103 -25.26 5.72 -21.14
N ALA A 104 -23.94 5.61 -21.02
CA ALA A 104 -23.28 4.82 -19.99
C ALA A 104 -23.46 5.48 -18.61
N LYS A 105 -23.69 4.64 -17.60
CA LYS A 105 -23.71 5.07 -16.19
C LYS A 105 -22.29 5.00 -15.64
N ILE A 106 -21.75 6.12 -15.18
CA ILE A 106 -20.38 6.21 -14.70
C ILE A 106 -20.37 6.24 -13.18
N TYR A 107 -19.74 5.23 -12.58
CA TYR A 107 -19.54 5.16 -11.14
C TYR A 107 -18.05 5.17 -10.82
N TYR A 108 -17.70 5.78 -9.69
CA TYR A 108 -16.37 5.67 -9.12
C TYR A 108 -16.43 5.32 -7.65
N LYS A 109 -15.56 4.38 -7.23
CA LYS A 109 -15.38 4.02 -5.83
C LYS A 109 -14.39 5.01 -5.20
N PHE A 110 -14.86 5.85 -4.28
CA PHE A 110 -14.07 6.96 -3.76
C PHE A 110 -13.18 6.54 -2.58
N GLU A 111 -12.03 5.92 -2.86
CA GLU A 111 -11.05 5.47 -1.86
C GLU A 111 -10.19 6.61 -1.26
N GLY A 112 -10.51 7.88 -1.58
CA GLY A 112 -9.78 9.06 -1.09
C GLY A 112 -10.19 9.55 0.29
N ASN A 113 -11.14 8.89 0.96
CA ASN A 113 -11.79 9.36 2.19
C ASN A 113 -10.97 9.09 3.48
N ASN A 114 -9.64 9.13 3.41
CA ASN A 114 -8.75 8.91 4.55
C ASN A 114 -7.53 9.84 4.49
N THR A 115 -6.73 9.91 5.56
CA THR A 115 -5.59 10.84 5.65
C THR A 115 -4.52 10.63 4.56
N SER A 116 -4.34 9.40 4.06
CA SER A 116 -3.43 9.14 2.94
C SER A 116 -3.99 9.61 1.60
N GLY A 117 -5.30 9.89 1.54
CA GLY A 117 -6.04 10.27 0.34
C GLY A 117 -6.09 9.17 -0.71
N SER A 118 -5.93 7.90 -0.32
CA SER A 118 -5.88 6.78 -1.27
C SER A 118 -6.20 5.42 -0.63
N HIS A 119 -6.36 4.40 -1.49
CA HIS A 119 -6.56 2.99 -1.08
C HIS A 119 -5.36 2.37 -0.35
N LYS A 120 -4.21 3.04 -0.29
CA LYS A 120 -2.97 2.49 0.29
C LYS A 120 -3.09 2.13 1.77
N LEU A 121 -3.96 2.84 2.48
CA LEU A 121 -4.23 2.55 3.89
C LEU A 121 -4.84 1.15 4.08
N ASN A 122 -5.54 0.61 3.08
CA ASN A 122 -6.16 -0.71 3.14
C ASN A 122 -5.14 -1.83 3.36
N SER A 123 -3.99 -1.76 2.68
CA SER A 123 -2.91 -2.73 2.88
C SER A 123 -1.96 -2.33 3.99
N ALA A 124 -1.70 -1.04 4.20
CA ALA A 124 -0.77 -0.56 5.23
C ALA A 124 -1.16 -1.04 6.64
N ILE A 125 -2.46 -1.03 6.97
CA ILE A 125 -2.93 -1.53 8.27
C ILE A 125 -2.69 -3.03 8.45
N ALA A 126 -2.89 -3.84 7.42
CA ALA A 126 -2.65 -5.28 7.50
C ALA A 126 -1.16 -5.57 7.73
N GLN A 127 -0.29 -4.83 7.05
CA GLN A 127 1.15 -4.98 7.19
C GLN A 127 1.65 -4.56 8.58
N ALA A 128 1.15 -3.44 9.10
CA ALA A 128 1.45 -3.01 10.47
C ALA A 128 0.89 -3.99 11.52
N TYR A 129 -0.34 -4.51 11.32
CA TYR A 129 -0.95 -5.49 12.21
C TYR A 129 -0.10 -6.78 12.31
N TYR A 130 0.31 -7.35 11.17
CA TYR A 130 1.10 -8.57 11.18
C TYR A 130 2.52 -8.34 11.70
N ALA A 131 3.12 -7.18 11.43
CA ALA A 131 4.37 -6.79 12.07
C ALA A 131 4.25 -6.73 13.60
N LYS A 132 3.17 -6.12 14.11
CA LYS A 132 2.88 -6.07 15.55
C LYS A 132 2.65 -7.46 16.13
N LYS A 133 1.87 -8.30 15.45
CA LYS A 133 1.56 -9.68 15.87
C LYS A 133 2.83 -10.54 15.96
N GLN A 134 3.80 -10.33 15.08
CA GLN A 134 5.11 -11.00 15.12
C GLN A 134 6.05 -10.44 16.21
N GLY A 135 5.68 -9.35 16.89
CA GLY A 135 6.50 -8.74 17.96
C GLY A 135 7.61 -7.83 17.43
N LEU A 136 7.49 -7.32 16.21
CA LEU A 136 8.46 -6.41 15.61
C LEU A 136 8.39 -5.01 16.23
N LYS A 137 9.50 -4.28 16.19
CA LYS A 137 9.61 -2.93 16.78
C LYS A 137 9.00 -1.87 15.88
N GLY A 138 9.07 -2.08 14.58
CA GLY A 138 8.59 -1.14 13.58
C GLY A 138 8.73 -1.67 12.18
N VAL A 139 8.67 -0.75 11.21
CA VAL A 139 8.86 -1.05 9.78
C VAL A 139 9.73 0.04 9.14
N THR A 140 10.40 -0.33 8.05
CA THR A 140 11.15 0.60 7.20
C THR A 140 10.58 0.58 5.78
N THR A 141 10.39 1.72 5.14
CA THR A 141 9.78 1.76 3.80
C THR A 141 10.27 2.93 2.98
N GLU A 142 10.09 2.86 1.66
CA GLU A 142 10.29 3.97 0.76
C GLU A 142 9.04 4.86 0.66
N THR A 143 9.18 6.08 0.17
CA THR A 143 8.05 6.78 -0.46
C THR A 143 8.49 7.78 -1.51
N GLY A 144 7.74 7.87 -2.60
CA GLY A 144 7.93 8.93 -3.59
C GLY A 144 7.16 10.19 -3.17
N ALA A 145 5.94 10.33 -3.71
CA ALA A 145 5.11 11.50 -3.45
C ALA A 145 4.61 11.62 -1.98
N GLY A 146 4.70 10.54 -1.18
CA GLY A 146 4.32 10.52 0.24
C GLY A 146 3.03 9.78 0.59
N GLN A 147 2.20 9.37 -0.38
CA GLN A 147 0.92 8.68 -0.08
C GLN A 147 1.11 7.35 0.67
N TRP A 148 2.09 6.55 0.25
CA TRP A 148 2.40 5.27 0.87
C TRP A 148 2.99 5.47 2.27
N GLY A 149 3.96 6.37 2.41
CA GLY A 149 4.54 6.71 3.70
C GLY A 149 3.47 7.21 4.68
N THR A 150 2.57 8.12 4.26
CA THR A 150 1.45 8.58 5.09
C THR A 150 0.54 7.44 5.55
N ALA A 151 0.17 6.53 4.65
CA ALA A 151 -0.67 5.38 4.98
C ALA A 151 0.00 4.48 6.04
N LEU A 152 1.29 4.18 5.85
CA LEU A 152 2.03 3.32 6.76
C LEU A 152 2.32 4.01 8.11
N SER A 153 2.65 5.31 8.11
CA SER A 153 2.84 6.07 9.35
C SER A 153 1.57 6.06 10.21
N MET A 154 0.39 6.25 9.61
CA MET A 154 -0.88 6.17 10.32
C MET A 154 -1.15 4.77 10.88
N ALA A 155 -0.91 3.72 10.08
CA ALA A 155 -1.09 2.33 10.50
C ALA A 155 -0.12 1.93 11.64
N CYS A 156 1.15 2.32 11.55
CA CYS A 156 2.14 2.08 12.59
C CYS A 156 1.81 2.82 13.88
N SER A 157 1.39 4.09 13.78
CA SER A 157 0.93 4.87 14.92
C SER A 157 -0.25 4.22 15.65
N TYR A 158 -1.16 3.54 14.93
CA TYR A 158 -2.30 2.85 15.54
C TYR A 158 -1.89 1.60 16.34
N PHE A 159 -0.78 0.96 15.99
CA PHE A 159 -0.29 -0.26 16.64
C PHE A 159 0.96 -0.06 17.52
N ASP A 160 1.31 1.20 17.83
CA ASP A 160 2.52 1.56 18.57
C ASP A 160 3.78 0.93 17.97
N LEU A 161 3.94 1.06 16.65
CA LEU A 161 5.11 0.62 15.90
C LEU A 161 5.90 1.83 15.40
N ASP A 162 7.23 1.70 15.41
CA ASP A 162 8.09 2.68 14.74
C ASP A 162 7.89 2.63 13.21
N CYS A 163 7.99 3.79 12.55
CA CYS A 163 7.93 3.88 11.10
C CYS A 163 9.12 4.71 10.56
N ASN A 164 10.07 4.05 9.90
CA ASN A 164 11.20 4.70 9.23
C ASN A 164 10.89 4.83 7.73
N VAL A 165 10.80 6.06 7.23
CA VAL A 165 10.41 6.34 5.84
C VAL A 165 11.55 7.00 5.08
N PHE A 166 12.05 6.34 4.06
CA PHE A 166 12.98 6.91 3.08
C PHE A 166 12.19 7.59 1.98
N MET A 167 12.09 8.92 2.02
CA MET A 167 11.35 9.70 1.04
C MET A 167 12.29 10.20 -0.06
N VAL A 168 11.94 10.03 -1.34
CA VAL A 168 12.74 10.52 -2.47
C VAL A 168 13.05 12.02 -2.28
N LYS A 169 14.34 12.40 -2.30
CA LYS A 169 14.85 13.72 -1.90
C LYS A 169 14.10 14.88 -2.57
N VAL A 170 13.91 14.87 -3.90
CA VAL A 170 13.14 15.94 -4.57
C VAL A 170 11.68 16.02 -4.09
N SER A 171 11.05 14.88 -3.81
CA SER A 171 9.69 14.88 -3.28
C SER A 171 9.64 15.34 -1.83
N TYR A 172 10.66 15.00 -1.03
CA TYR A 172 10.81 15.47 0.34
C TYR A 172 10.88 17.01 0.42
N GLU A 173 11.57 17.63 -0.53
CA GLU A 173 11.71 19.08 -0.62
C GLU A 173 10.46 19.76 -1.19
N GLN A 174 9.92 19.24 -2.30
CA GLN A 174 8.78 19.85 -3.00
C GLN A 174 7.43 19.60 -2.34
N LYS A 175 7.28 18.55 -1.52
CA LYS A 175 5.99 18.14 -0.92
C LYS A 175 6.08 18.07 0.61
N PRO A 176 6.44 19.18 1.29
CA PRO A 176 6.66 19.20 2.74
C PRO A 176 5.42 18.81 3.54
N PHE A 177 4.20 19.12 3.05
CA PHE A 177 2.97 18.77 3.76
C PHE A 177 2.82 17.28 4.01
N ARG A 178 3.16 16.41 3.03
CA ARG A 178 3.07 14.96 3.25
C ARG A 178 4.11 14.47 4.25
N ARG A 179 5.30 15.09 4.25
CA ARG A 179 6.34 14.84 5.25
C ARG A 179 5.86 15.20 6.65
N GLU A 180 5.27 16.37 6.82
CA GLU A 180 4.77 16.78 8.14
C GLU A 180 3.62 15.90 8.62
N VAL A 181 2.70 15.47 7.73
CA VAL A 181 1.66 14.49 8.10
C VAL A 181 2.27 13.17 8.59
N MET A 182 3.30 12.65 7.92
CA MET A 182 4.01 11.44 8.36
C MET A 182 4.63 11.63 9.76
N ARG A 183 5.26 12.79 10.01
CA ARG A 183 5.87 13.13 11.31
C ARG A 183 4.85 13.32 12.42
N THR A 184 3.67 13.86 12.13
CA THR A 184 2.57 13.96 13.11
C THR A 184 2.13 12.59 13.60
N TYR A 185 2.20 11.56 12.75
CA TYR A 185 2.00 10.16 13.13
C TYR A 185 3.25 9.49 13.73
N GLY A 186 4.28 10.26 14.08
CA GLY A 186 5.50 9.74 14.75
C GLY A 186 6.54 9.13 13.82
N ALA A 187 6.36 9.16 12.50
CA ALA A 187 7.33 8.56 11.59
C ALA A 187 8.61 9.39 11.43
N LYS A 188 9.75 8.69 11.34
CA LYS A 188 11.05 9.28 11.00
C LYS A 188 11.19 9.32 9.48
N VAL A 189 11.18 10.53 8.90
CA VAL A 189 11.25 10.71 7.45
C VAL A 189 12.64 11.20 7.04
N THR A 190 13.37 10.35 6.32
CA THR A 190 14.74 10.60 5.83
C THR A 190 14.72 10.86 4.32
N PRO A 191 15.35 11.95 3.81
CA PRO A 191 15.49 12.16 2.38
C PRO A 191 16.47 11.15 1.77
N SER A 192 16.05 10.44 0.72
CA SER A 192 16.83 9.43 0.00
C SER A 192 17.32 9.96 -1.35
N PRO A 193 18.59 9.74 -1.76
CA PRO A 193 19.65 9.06 -1.03
C PRO A 193 20.11 9.81 0.22
N SER A 194 20.43 9.08 1.29
CA SER A 194 20.87 9.62 2.57
C SER A 194 22.30 9.21 2.95
N MET A 195 22.85 9.84 3.99
CA MET A 195 24.14 9.43 4.59
C MET A 195 23.96 8.41 5.71
N THR A 196 22.73 7.95 5.99
CA THR A 196 22.44 7.01 7.10
C THR A 196 22.59 5.55 6.71
N THR A 197 22.81 5.25 5.42
CA THR A 197 23.00 3.90 4.87
C THR A 197 24.26 3.85 4.00
N GLU A 198 24.87 2.67 3.84
CA GLU A 198 26.02 2.48 2.97
C GLU A 198 25.66 2.60 1.49
N VAL A 199 24.48 2.11 1.07
CA VAL A 199 23.99 2.29 -0.30
C VAL A 199 23.73 3.76 -0.61
N GLY A 200 23.14 4.51 0.33
CA GLY A 200 22.93 5.95 0.20
C GLY A 200 24.24 6.72 0.07
N LYS A 201 25.24 6.42 0.92
CA LYS A 201 26.60 6.99 0.84
C LYS A 201 27.25 6.71 -0.51
N LYS A 202 27.17 5.47 -1.02
CA LYS A 202 27.73 5.09 -2.33
C LYS A 202 27.06 5.86 -3.45
N ILE A 203 25.73 5.94 -3.46
CA ILE A 203 24.98 6.70 -4.47
C ILE A 203 25.36 8.18 -4.45
N LEU A 204 25.52 8.78 -3.27
CA LEU A 204 25.92 10.20 -3.14
C LEU A 204 27.37 10.43 -3.54
N ALA A 205 28.27 9.47 -3.33
CA ALA A 205 29.65 9.57 -3.79
C ALA A 205 29.77 9.51 -5.32
N GLU A 206 28.97 8.65 -5.97
CA GLU A 206 28.95 8.50 -7.43
C GLU A 206 28.15 9.62 -8.12
N PHE A 207 27.03 10.04 -7.52
CA PHE A 207 26.12 11.04 -8.05
C PHE A 207 25.79 12.12 -6.99
N PRO A 208 26.71 13.06 -6.69
CA PRO A 208 26.51 14.06 -5.63
C PRO A 208 25.26 14.93 -5.80
N ASP A 209 24.95 15.30 -7.04
CA ASP A 209 23.81 16.17 -7.37
C ASP A 209 22.49 15.41 -7.58
N THR A 210 22.46 14.11 -7.23
CA THR A 210 21.25 13.32 -7.38
C THR A 210 20.11 13.84 -6.51
N THR A 211 18.97 14.00 -7.17
CA THR A 211 17.68 14.36 -6.56
C THR A 211 16.91 13.14 -6.06
N GLY A 212 17.52 11.96 -6.21
CA GLY A 212 17.02 10.68 -5.76
C GLY A 212 15.98 10.04 -6.66
N SER A 213 15.79 8.74 -6.46
CA SER A 213 14.77 7.96 -7.14
C SER A 213 14.05 7.06 -6.15
N LEU A 214 12.90 6.52 -6.56
CA LEU A 214 12.21 5.50 -5.77
C LEU A 214 13.09 4.27 -5.58
N GLY A 215 13.90 3.88 -6.58
CA GLY A 215 14.83 2.77 -6.47
C GLY A 215 15.86 2.99 -5.37
N CYS A 216 16.44 4.18 -5.27
CA CYS A 216 17.36 4.52 -4.18
C CYS A 216 16.70 4.35 -2.81
N ALA A 217 15.47 4.86 -2.67
CA ALA A 217 14.74 4.81 -1.41
C ALA A 217 14.37 3.38 -1.00
N ILE A 218 14.03 2.53 -1.98
CA ILE A 218 13.83 1.08 -1.75
C ILE A 218 15.13 0.44 -1.28
N SER A 219 16.26 0.72 -1.95
CA SER A 219 17.55 0.15 -1.57
C SER A 219 17.94 0.52 -0.14
N GLU A 220 17.75 1.78 0.26
CA GLU A 220 18.02 2.22 1.64
C GLU A 220 17.07 1.56 2.66
N ALA A 221 15.77 1.46 2.34
CA ALA A 221 14.81 0.79 3.20
C ALA A 221 15.16 -0.70 3.39
N VAL A 222 15.49 -1.40 2.31
CA VAL A 222 15.91 -2.81 2.34
C VAL A 222 17.21 -2.97 3.12
N GLU A 223 18.20 -2.08 2.94
CA GLU A 223 19.44 -2.12 3.71
C GLU A 223 19.16 -2.03 5.23
N VAL A 224 18.28 -1.12 5.66
CA VAL A 224 17.89 -1.04 7.07
C VAL A 224 17.23 -2.33 7.54
N ALA A 225 16.32 -2.90 6.74
CA ALA A 225 15.62 -4.12 7.12
C ALA A 225 16.56 -5.32 7.32
N VAL A 226 17.59 -5.47 6.49
CA VAL A 226 18.53 -6.59 6.57
C VAL A 226 19.65 -6.36 7.59
N THR A 227 19.92 -5.11 7.98
CA THR A 227 21.01 -4.77 8.93
C THR A 227 20.53 -4.48 10.34
N HIS A 228 19.25 -4.15 10.54
CA HIS A 228 18.66 -3.81 11.83
C HIS A 228 17.49 -4.74 12.15
N GLU A 229 17.69 -5.64 13.12
CA GLU A 229 16.64 -6.56 13.54
C GLU A 229 15.39 -5.83 14.07
N GLY A 230 14.22 -6.31 13.65
CA GLY A 230 12.92 -5.82 14.10
C GLY A 230 12.29 -4.70 13.26
N TYR A 231 12.87 -4.36 12.11
CA TYR A 231 12.36 -3.35 11.17
C TYR A 231 12.24 -3.89 9.73
N PRO A 232 11.38 -4.87 9.43
CA PRO A 232 11.22 -5.36 8.06
C PRO A 232 10.70 -4.27 7.11
N VAL A 233 10.87 -4.51 5.81
CA VAL A 233 10.14 -3.78 4.79
C VAL A 233 8.70 -4.32 4.73
N PRO A 234 7.69 -3.46 4.53
CA PRO A 234 6.37 -3.89 4.11
C PRO A 234 6.47 -4.73 2.82
N ALA A 235 5.77 -5.86 2.73
CA ALA A 235 5.70 -6.62 1.48
C ALA A 235 4.94 -5.84 0.39
N LEU A 236 5.22 -6.21 -0.87
CA LEU A 236 4.75 -5.46 -2.02
C LEU A 236 3.21 -5.39 -2.05
N PRO A 237 2.59 -4.20 -2.10
CA PRO A 237 1.14 -4.07 -2.10
C PRO A 237 0.46 -4.86 -3.21
N ARG A 238 1.14 -5.10 -4.35
CA ARG A 238 0.59 -5.87 -5.49
C ARG A 238 0.26 -7.33 -5.16
N ARG A 239 0.76 -7.83 -4.05
CA ARG A 239 0.64 -9.24 -3.68
C ARG A 239 0.07 -9.47 -2.28
N ILE A 240 -0.12 -8.39 -1.50
CA ILE A 240 -0.88 -8.41 -0.25
C ILE A 240 -2.32 -7.98 -0.50
N TYR A 241 -3.23 -8.71 0.11
CA TYR A 241 -4.66 -8.50 0.03
C TYR A 241 -5.09 -7.07 0.42
N GLY A 242 -6.00 -6.47 -0.36
CA GLY A 242 -6.54 -5.12 -0.13
C GLY A 242 -5.94 -3.99 -0.99
N SER A 243 -4.93 -4.28 -1.81
CA SER A 243 -4.39 -3.34 -2.80
C SER A 243 -4.80 -3.75 -4.22
N GLN A 244 -5.93 -3.20 -4.70
CA GLN A 244 -6.23 -3.24 -6.13
C GLN A 244 -5.54 -2.06 -6.82
N SER A 245 -4.30 -2.26 -7.25
CA SER A 245 -3.63 -1.36 -8.19
C SER A 245 -4.00 -1.77 -9.62
N SER A 246 -4.95 -1.08 -10.23
CA SER A 246 -5.18 -1.15 -11.68
C SER A 246 -4.00 -0.51 -12.42
N ARG A 247 -3.01 -1.31 -12.85
CA ARG A 247 -2.29 -1.01 -14.08
C ARG A 247 -3.08 -1.67 -15.20
N THR A 248 -3.79 -0.87 -15.97
CA THR A 248 -4.17 -1.24 -17.34
C THR A 248 -2.89 -1.60 -18.07
N ASP A 249 -2.78 -2.86 -18.46
CA ASP A 249 -1.71 -3.32 -19.34
C ASP A 249 -1.76 -2.48 -20.62
N ARG A 250 -0.68 -1.78 -20.93
CA ARG A 250 -0.51 -1.10 -22.21
C ARG A 250 0.03 -2.13 -23.18
N SER A 251 -0.88 -2.84 -23.83
CA SER A 251 -0.64 -3.55 -25.08
C SER A 251 -1.87 -3.39 -25.98
N LEU A 252 -1.90 -2.25 -26.67
CA LEU A 252 -2.45 -2.16 -28.02
C LEU A 252 -1.27 -2.21 -28.98
#